data_AF-A0A0R0J7B9-F1
#
_entry.id   AF-A0A0R0J7B9-F1
#
_cell.length_a   1.000
_cell.length_b   1.000
_cell.length_c   1.000
_cell.angle_alpha   90.00
_cell.angle_beta   90.00
_cell.angle_gamma   90.00
#
_symmetry.space_group_name_H-M   'P 1'
#
loop_
_entity.id
_entity.type
_entity.pdbx_description
1 polymer ?
#
loop_
_entity_poly.entity_id
_entity_poly.type
_entity_poly.pdbx_seq_one_letter_code
_entity_poly.pdbx_strand_id
1 'polypeptide(L)'
;MDAQHDHSISVEREREREREREREMACRQLWASRAASYLRISVFHRGFSNVVKDLKYADSHEWVKVDENSATVGITDHAQDHLGDVVYVELPEVGAAVTQGGSFGAVESVKATSDINSPVSGKVVEVNEALNSSPALVSFIA
;
A
#
# COMPACT_ATOMS: atom_id res chain seq x y z
N MET A 1 29.92 -56.46 49.41
CA MET A 1 28.60 -56.05 48.86
C MET A 1 28.74 -54.56 48.67
N ASP A 2 28.77 -54.05 47.42
CA ASP A 2 28.62 -52.62 47.04
C ASP A 2 29.23 -52.30 45.65
N ALA A 3 28.99 -53.18 44.66
CA ALA A 3 29.37 -52.89 43.26
C ALA A 3 28.17 -52.95 42.28
N GLN A 4 27.00 -53.40 42.75
CA GLN A 4 25.78 -53.49 41.92
C GLN A 4 24.82 -52.31 42.10
N HIS A 5 25.10 -51.39 43.02
CA HIS A 5 24.22 -50.25 43.29
C HIS A 5 24.65 -48.96 42.56
N ASP A 6 25.92 -48.84 42.18
CA ASP A 6 26.49 -47.63 41.55
C ASP A 6 26.22 -47.56 40.03
N HIS A 7 26.06 -48.72 39.39
CA HIS A 7 25.78 -48.79 37.96
C HIS A 7 24.34 -48.37 37.60
N SER A 8 23.38 -48.63 38.48
CA SER A 8 21.98 -48.24 38.27
C SER A 8 21.79 -46.73 38.35
N ILE A 9 22.49 -46.06 39.27
CA ILE A 9 22.42 -44.61 39.49
C ILE A 9 23.06 -43.84 38.32
N SER A 10 24.12 -44.38 37.72
CA SER A 10 24.79 -43.79 36.56
C SER A 10 23.91 -43.85 35.30
N VAL A 11 23.23 -44.98 35.07
CA VAL A 11 22.34 -45.16 33.91
C VAL A 11 21.05 -44.32 34.04
N GLU A 12 20.50 -44.14 35.25
CA GLU A 12 19.34 -43.27 35.47
C GLU A 12 19.67 -41.78 35.29
N ARG A 13 20.84 -41.32 35.77
CA ARG A 13 21.30 -39.94 35.54
C ARG A 13 21.60 -39.64 34.08
N GLU A 14 22.00 -40.65 33.30
CA GLU A 14 22.26 -40.49 31.87
C GLU A 14 20.94 -40.42 31.07
N ARG A 15 19.96 -41.26 31.45
CA ARG A 15 18.59 -41.23 30.89
C ARG A 15 17.83 -39.94 31.24
N GLU A 16 18.05 -39.36 32.42
CA GLU A 16 17.48 -38.06 32.78
C GLU A 16 18.11 -36.92 31.98
N ARG A 17 19.44 -36.93 31.80
CA ARG A 17 20.13 -35.95 30.94
C ARG A 17 19.74 -36.06 29.47
N GLU A 18 19.46 -37.27 28.98
CA GLU A 18 18.93 -37.47 27.62
C GLU A 18 17.52 -36.91 27.48
N ARG A 19 16.61 -37.18 28.44
CA ARG A 19 15.25 -36.59 28.43
C ARG A 19 15.27 -35.07 28.59
N GLU A 20 16.23 -34.53 29.34
CA GLU A 20 16.39 -33.08 29.53
C GLU A 20 16.97 -32.42 28.26
N ARG A 21 17.90 -33.08 27.57
CA ARG A 21 18.38 -32.68 26.23
C ARG A 21 17.31 -32.80 25.15
N GLU A 22 16.43 -33.79 25.22
CA GLU A 22 15.27 -33.92 24.34
C GLU A 22 14.24 -32.79 24.58
N ARG A 23 14.04 -32.39 25.85
CA ARG A 23 13.21 -31.23 26.23
C ARG A 23 13.83 -29.91 25.80
N GLU A 24 15.16 -29.76 25.91
CA GLU A 24 15.88 -28.58 25.39
C GLU A 24 15.92 -28.53 23.86
N MET A 25 16.03 -29.67 23.17
CA MET A 25 15.99 -29.75 21.71
C MET A 25 14.58 -29.50 21.15
N ALA A 26 13.53 -29.94 21.85
CA ALA A 26 12.14 -29.61 21.52
C ALA A 26 11.85 -28.10 21.65
N CYS A 27 12.53 -27.40 22.55
CA CYS A 27 12.44 -25.95 22.71
C CYS A 27 13.21 -25.17 21.61
N ARG A 28 14.20 -25.80 20.96
CA ARG A 28 14.95 -25.22 19.83
C ARG A 28 14.37 -25.51 18.45
N GLN A 29 13.45 -26.47 18.31
CA GLN A 29 12.79 -26.77 17.03
C GLN A 29 11.44 -26.06 16.81
N LEU A 30 10.98 -25.25 17.77
CA LEU A 30 9.71 -24.51 17.65
C LEU A 30 9.83 -23.06 17.12
N TRP A 31 11.00 -22.65 16.63
CA TRP A 31 11.17 -21.35 15.96
C TRP A 31 11.62 -21.43 14.50
N ALA A 32 11.48 -22.59 13.85
CA ALA A 32 11.91 -22.78 12.47
C ALA A 32 10.78 -22.80 11.42
N SER A 33 9.53 -22.43 11.77
CA SER A 33 8.39 -22.63 10.83
C SER A 33 7.41 -21.47 10.66
N ARG A 34 7.82 -20.21 10.85
CA ARG A 34 6.97 -19.05 10.45
C ARG A 34 7.69 -17.92 9.71
N ALA A 35 8.94 -18.06 9.33
CA ALA A 35 9.66 -16.97 8.64
C ALA A 35 9.42 -16.95 7.11
N ALA A 36 8.99 -18.06 6.50
CA ALA A 36 8.80 -18.13 5.04
C ALA A 36 7.48 -17.52 4.53
N SER A 37 6.59 -17.07 5.41
CA SER A 37 5.32 -16.43 5.07
C SER A 37 5.37 -14.89 5.10
N TYR A 38 6.49 -14.29 5.52
CA TYR A 38 6.62 -12.82 5.64
C TYR A 38 7.25 -12.13 4.43
N LEU A 39 7.60 -12.88 3.38
CA LEU A 39 8.13 -12.33 2.13
C LEU A 39 7.18 -12.63 0.97
N ARG A 40 5.90 -12.28 1.12
CA ARG A 40 5.17 -11.71 -0.02
C ARG A 40 5.34 -10.20 0.05
N ILE A 41 6.54 -9.72 -0.24
CA ILE A 41 6.66 -8.38 -0.80
C ILE A 41 5.96 -8.50 -2.14
N SER A 42 4.69 -8.10 -2.16
CA SER A 42 3.93 -7.90 -3.38
C SER A 42 4.53 -6.71 -4.10
N VAL A 43 5.72 -6.87 -4.66
CA VAL A 43 6.21 -5.99 -5.71
C VAL A 43 5.52 -6.41 -7.00
N PHE A 44 4.20 -6.17 -7.06
CA PHE A 44 3.59 -5.92 -8.36
C PHE A 44 4.18 -4.60 -8.83
N HIS A 45 5.41 -4.63 -9.38
CA HIS A 45 5.79 -3.63 -10.36
C HIS A 45 4.76 -3.78 -11.48
N ARG A 46 3.75 -2.90 -11.51
CA ARG A 46 2.98 -2.72 -12.73
C ARG A 46 3.99 -2.33 -13.79
N GLY A 47 4.22 -3.20 -14.77
CA GLY A 47 5.11 -2.90 -15.87
C GLY A 47 4.49 -1.78 -16.70
N PHE A 48 5.15 -0.62 -16.73
CA PHE A 48 4.76 0.62 -17.43
C PHE A 48 3.36 1.17 -17.07
N SER A 49 3.27 2.47 -16.79
CA SER A 49 1.99 3.15 -16.55
C SER A 49 1.15 3.19 -17.82
N ASN A 50 -0.17 3.02 -17.69
CA ASN A 50 -1.09 3.11 -18.81
C ASN A 50 -1.37 4.57 -19.19
N VAL A 51 -1.24 4.91 -20.47
CA VAL A 51 -1.57 6.23 -21.03
C VAL A 51 -2.72 6.06 -22.01
N VAL A 52 -3.86 6.66 -21.67
CA VAL A 52 -5.10 6.57 -22.44
C VAL A 52 -5.04 7.53 -23.61
N LYS A 53 -5.52 7.09 -24.78
CA LYS A 53 -5.63 7.96 -25.96
C LYS A 53 -6.81 8.93 -25.77
N ASP A 54 -6.79 10.05 -26.49
CA ASP A 54 -7.86 11.05 -26.49
C ASP A 54 -8.05 11.84 -25.18
N LEU A 55 -7.06 11.78 -24.28
CA LEU A 55 -6.91 12.68 -23.15
C LEU A 55 -5.80 13.70 -23.41
N LYS A 56 -5.90 14.88 -22.78
CA LYS A 56 -4.79 15.83 -22.69
C LYS A 56 -4.15 15.69 -21.32
N TYR A 57 -2.83 15.84 -21.26
CA TYR A 57 -2.05 15.60 -20.06
C TYR A 57 -1.27 16.86 -19.65
N ALA A 58 -1.16 17.09 -18.34
CA ALA A 58 -0.28 18.08 -17.76
C ALA A 58 1.06 17.44 -17.39
N ASP A 59 2.13 18.23 -17.39
CA ASP A 59 3.47 17.77 -16.98
C ASP A 59 3.51 17.33 -15.51
N SER A 60 2.58 17.83 -14.69
CA SER A 60 2.38 17.47 -13.28
C SER A 60 1.56 16.20 -13.06
N HIS A 61 1.32 15.41 -14.10
CA HIS A 61 0.65 14.10 -14.05
C HIS A 61 -0.86 14.12 -13.76
N GLU A 62 -1.54 15.22 -14.08
CA GLU A 62 -2.98 15.28 -14.27
C GLU A 62 -3.37 15.06 -15.74
N TRP A 63 -4.61 14.63 -15.95
CA TRP A 63 -5.22 14.56 -17.27
C TRP A 63 -6.53 15.34 -17.29
N VAL A 64 -6.94 15.74 -18.50
CA VAL A 64 -8.23 16.34 -18.76
C VAL A 64 -8.88 15.71 -20.00
N LYS A 65 -10.15 15.35 -19.85
CA LYS A 65 -11.05 14.97 -20.94
C LYS A 65 -11.99 16.13 -21.18
N VAL A 66 -12.05 16.64 -22.41
CA VAL A 66 -12.93 17.77 -22.77
C VAL A 66 -14.12 17.23 -23.53
N ASP A 67 -15.32 17.46 -23.02
CA ASP A 67 -16.60 17.07 -23.62
C ASP A 67 -17.43 18.35 -23.85
N GLU A 68 -17.36 18.91 -25.06
CA GLU A 68 -18.04 20.16 -25.49
C GLU A 68 -17.91 21.35 -24.53
N ASN A 69 -18.76 21.38 -23.50
CA ASN A 69 -18.89 22.47 -22.52
C ASN A 69 -18.42 22.09 -21.11
N SER A 70 -18.02 20.84 -20.88
CA SER A 70 -17.45 20.38 -19.60
C SER A 70 -16.08 19.77 -19.82
N ALA A 71 -15.32 19.71 -18.73
CA ALA A 71 -14.04 19.04 -18.70
C ALA A 71 -13.98 18.19 -17.43
N THR A 72 -13.63 16.92 -17.58
CA THR A 72 -13.37 16.02 -16.46
C THR A 72 -11.88 15.94 -16.24
N VAL A 73 -11.44 16.02 -14.99
CA VAL A 73 -10.03 15.98 -14.61
C VAL A 73 -9.70 14.74 -13.77
N GLY A 74 -8.42 14.49 -13.53
CA GLY A 74 -7.97 13.37 -12.72
C GLY A 74 -6.47 13.23 -12.73
N ILE A 75 -5.95 12.29 -11.94
CA ILE A 75 -4.51 11.96 -11.94
C ILE A 75 -4.23 10.77 -12.85
N THR A 76 -3.04 10.74 -13.42
CA THR A 76 -2.61 9.65 -14.31
C THR A 76 -2.36 8.34 -13.57
N ASP A 77 -2.35 7.22 -14.30
CA ASP A 77 -1.95 5.92 -13.76
C ASP A 77 -0.51 5.95 -13.18
N HIS A 78 0.35 6.79 -13.75
CA HIS A 78 1.69 7.02 -13.24
C HIS A 78 1.68 7.69 -11.86
N ALA A 79 0.89 8.76 -11.68
CA ALA A 79 0.79 9.47 -10.41
C ALA A 79 0.27 8.55 -9.30
N GLN A 80 -0.80 7.79 -9.54
CA GLN A 80 -1.35 6.89 -8.52
C GLN A 80 -0.34 5.80 -8.12
N ASP A 81 0.43 5.25 -9.06
CA ASP A 81 1.44 4.22 -8.76
C ASP A 81 2.59 4.78 -7.92
N HIS A 82 3.00 6.02 -8.18
CA HIS A 82 4.05 6.71 -7.42
C HIS A 82 3.61 7.08 -6.00
N LEU A 83 2.33 7.44 -5.82
CA LEU A 83 1.74 7.68 -4.50
C LEU A 83 1.58 6.36 -3.72
N GLY A 84 1.24 5.27 -4.41
CA GLY A 84 0.94 3.98 -3.80
C GLY A 84 -0.47 3.94 -3.22
N ASP A 85 -0.64 3.34 -2.03
CA ASP A 85 -1.96 3.15 -1.42
C ASP A 85 -2.54 4.48 -0.95
N VAL A 86 -3.45 5.03 -1.77
CA VAL A 86 -4.20 6.26 -1.48
C VAL A 86 -5.22 6.01 -0.37
N VAL A 87 -5.18 6.86 0.65
CA VAL A 87 -6.03 6.77 1.85
C VAL A 87 -6.96 7.96 2.00
N TYR A 88 -6.70 9.08 1.32
CA TYR A 88 -7.53 10.27 1.38
C TYR A 88 -7.43 11.08 0.09
N VAL A 89 -8.54 11.74 -0.28
CA VAL A 89 -8.62 12.68 -1.39
C VAL A 89 -9.34 13.92 -0.89
N GLU A 90 -8.70 15.08 -1.01
CA GLU A 90 -9.32 16.38 -0.80
C GLU A 90 -9.92 16.86 -2.12
N LEU A 91 -11.25 16.99 -2.15
CA LEU A 91 -12.00 17.45 -3.31
C LEU A 91 -12.36 18.94 -3.16
N PRO A 92 -12.41 19.70 -4.25
CA PRO A 92 -12.89 21.08 -4.22
C PRO A 92 -14.39 21.12 -3.88
N GLU A 93 -14.88 22.28 -3.45
CA GLU A 93 -16.32 22.49 -3.33
C GLU A 93 -16.98 22.67 -4.70
N VAL A 94 -18.17 22.08 -4.89
CA VAL A 94 -18.98 22.36 -6.07
C VAL A 94 -19.31 23.86 -6.11
N GLY A 95 -18.99 24.48 -7.23
CA GLY A 95 -19.15 25.91 -7.45
C GLY A 95 -17.89 26.74 -7.21
N ALA A 96 -16.82 26.15 -6.68
CA ALA A 96 -15.52 26.80 -6.57
C ALA A 96 -14.95 27.16 -7.96
N ALA A 97 -14.26 28.29 -8.03
CA ALA A 97 -13.50 28.67 -9.22
C ALA A 97 -12.10 28.03 -9.15
N VAL A 98 -11.67 27.45 -10.27
CA VAL A 98 -10.32 26.88 -10.42
C VAL A 98 -9.56 27.62 -11.51
N THR A 99 -8.24 27.71 -11.34
CA THR A 99 -7.35 28.39 -12.28
C THR A 99 -6.34 27.39 -12.82
N GLN A 100 -6.04 27.48 -14.11
CA GLN A 100 -5.03 26.64 -14.73
C GLN A 100 -3.69 26.77 -13.99
N GLY A 101 -3.11 25.63 -13.60
CA GLY A 101 -1.89 25.53 -12.81
C GLY A 101 -2.07 25.82 -11.32
N GLY A 102 -3.26 26.24 -10.88
CA GLY A 102 -3.58 26.43 -9.46
C GLY A 102 -4.02 25.13 -8.81
N SER A 103 -3.63 24.93 -7.55
CA SER A 103 -4.11 23.80 -6.75
C SER A 103 -5.61 23.93 -6.47
N PHE A 104 -6.32 22.80 -6.57
CA PHE A 104 -7.76 22.73 -6.29
C PHE A 104 -8.14 21.55 -5.39
N GLY A 105 -7.17 20.74 -4.97
CA GLY A 105 -7.36 19.57 -4.14
C GLY A 105 -6.04 18.87 -3.88
N ALA A 106 -6.09 17.74 -3.18
CA ALA A 106 -4.91 16.96 -2.82
C ALA A 106 -5.22 15.47 -2.73
N VAL A 107 -4.19 14.64 -2.88
CA VAL A 107 -4.28 13.18 -2.69
C VAL A 107 -3.23 12.75 -1.69
N GLU A 108 -3.67 11.98 -0.70
CA GLU A 108 -2.79 11.45 0.34
C GLU A 108 -2.75 9.93 0.32
N SER A 109 -1.54 9.42 0.52
CA SER A 109 -1.24 8.02 0.71
C SER A 109 -0.57 7.83 2.07
N VAL A 110 -0.32 6.58 2.45
CA VAL A 110 0.50 6.28 3.64
C VAL A 110 1.96 6.72 3.52
N LYS A 111 2.40 7.17 2.34
CA LYS A 111 3.80 7.52 2.04
C LYS A 111 4.01 8.99 1.72
N ALA A 112 3.01 9.66 1.15
CA ALA A 112 3.14 11.00 0.59
C ALA A 112 1.77 11.69 0.49
N THR A 113 1.81 13.02 0.52
CA THR A 113 0.70 13.92 0.16
C THR A 113 1.14 14.72 -1.06
N SER A 114 0.25 14.84 -2.06
CA SER A 114 0.48 15.64 -3.27
C SER A 114 -0.71 16.52 -3.56
N ASP A 115 -0.46 17.80 -3.81
CA ASP A 115 -1.46 18.71 -4.35
C ASP A 115 -1.79 18.31 -5.80
N ILE A 116 -3.02 18.62 -6.24
CA ILE A 116 -3.47 18.46 -7.62
C ILE A 116 -3.70 19.83 -8.23
N ASN A 117 -3.03 20.08 -9.36
CA ASN A 117 -3.15 21.33 -10.08
C ASN A 117 -4.19 21.22 -11.20
N SER A 118 -4.99 22.27 -11.37
CA SER A 118 -6.03 22.26 -12.39
C SER A 118 -5.40 22.41 -13.79
N PRO A 119 -5.66 21.51 -14.74
CA PRO A 119 -5.11 21.62 -16.10
C PRO A 119 -5.78 22.74 -16.92
N VAL A 120 -6.94 23.24 -16.47
CA VAL A 120 -7.76 24.24 -17.14
C VAL A 120 -8.39 25.20 -16.13
N SER A 121 -8.72 26.42 -16.54
CA SER A 121 -9.50 27.34 -15.70
C SER A 121 -11.00 27.09 -15.87
N GLY A 122 -11.77 27.24 -14.79
CA GLY A 122 -13.21 27.00 -14.86
C GLY A 122 -13.91 27.10 -13.50
N LYS A 123 -15.09 26.49 -13.44
CA LYS A 123 -15.89 26.36 -12.22
C LYS A 123 -16.19 24.88 -12.01
N VAL A 124 -16.00 24.39 -10.80
CA VAL A 124 -16.34 23.01 -10.43
C VAL A 124 -17.86 22.86 -10.49
N VAL A 125 -18.33 21.89 -11.27
CA VAL A 125 -19.78 21.63 -11.46
C VAL A 125 -20.23 20.34 -10.80
N GLU A 126 -19.30 19.40 -10.59
CA GLU A 126 -19.52 18.09 -10.00
C GLU A 126 -18.20 17.64 -9.34
N VAL A 127 -18.26 16.74 -8.36
CA VAL A 127 -17.09 16.07 -7.78
C VAL A 127 -17.39 14.58 -7.60
N ASN A 128 -16.35 13.73 -7.65
CA ASN A 128 -16.51 12.30 -7.46
C ASN A 128 -16.59 11.93 -5.97
N GLU A 129 -17.77 12.10 -5.37
CA GLU A 129 -18.05 11.81 -3.96
C GLU A 129 -17.72 10.37 -3.53
N ALA A 130 -17.64 9.42 -4.47
CA ALA A 130 -17.26 8.05 -4.15
C ALA A 130 -15.85 7.96 -3.55
N LEU A 131 -14.96 8.91 -3.88
CA LEU A 131 -13.59 8.96 -3.37
C LEU A 131 -13.51 9.17 -1.86
N ASN A 132 -14.54 9.76 -1.23
CA ASN A 132 -14.61 9.92 0.22
C ASN A 132 -14.71 8.57 0.96
N SER A 133 -15.31 7.56 0.31
CA SER A 133 -15.48 6.21 0.88
C SER A 133 -14.50 5.20 0.30
N SER A 134 -14.04 5.44 -0.93
CA SER A 134 -13.19 4.55 -1.70
C SER A 134 -12.05 5.33 -2.38
N PRO A 135 -11.10 5.87 -1.60
CA PRO A 135 -10.02 6.72 -2.10
C PRO A 135 -9.07 5.99 -3.08
N ALA A 136 -9.03 4.65 -3.04
CA ALA A 136 -8.31 3.84 -4.00
C ALA A 136 -8.83 3.94 -5.46
N LEU A 137 -9.99 4.58 -5.69
CA LEU A 137 -10.59 4.79 -7.00
C LEU A 137 -10.16 6.11 -7.69
N VAL A 138 -9.10 6.78 -7.21
CA VAL A 138 -8.68 8.15 -7.61
C VAL A 138 -8.36 8.37 -9.09
N SER A 139 -8.64 7.41 -9.98
CA SER A 139 -8.41 7.53 -11.42
C SER A 139 -9.10 8.74 -12.07
N PHE A 140 -10.21 9.26 -11.51
CA PHE A 140 -10.86 10.50 -11.98
C PHE A 140 -11.47 11.32 -10.84
N ILE A 141 -11.36 12.64 -10.95
CA ILE A 141 -11.86 13.65 -10.02
C ILE A 141 -12.70 14.59 -10.88
N ALA A 142 -14.03 14.46 -10.80
CA ALA A 142 -14.97 15.05 -11.76
C ALA A 142 -14.69 16.53 -12.08
#